data_AF-A0A367MAS2-F1
#
_entry.id   AF-A0A367MAS2-F1
#
_cell.length_a   1.000
_cell.length_b   1.000
_cell.length_c   1.000
_cell.angle_alpha   90.00
_cell.angle_beta   90.00
_cell.angle_gamma   90.00
#
_symmetry.space_group_name_H-M   'P 1'
#
loop_
_entity.id
_entity.type
_entity.pdbx_description
1 polymer ?
#
loop_
_entity_poly.entity_id
_entity_poly.type
_entity_poly.pdbx_seq_one_letter_code
_entity_poly.pdbx_strand_id
1 'polypeptide(L)'
;MKPTAFLALSALACGIAQAAAAPDPALVRQGEYLARAGDCVACHTARDGKPFAGGLPMETPIGAVYSTNITPDRKTGIGDYSFEDFDRAVRHGVARSGDTLYPAMPYPSYARVSEADMRALYAYFMHGVEPVEQPNKASDIPWPLSMRWPLAFWRWTFAPEVKDFQAAAGQ
;
A
#
# COMPACT_ATOMS: atom_id res chain seq x y z
N MET A 1 -65.13 -32.86 -12.99
CA MET A 1 -64.09 -32.08 -12.28
C MET A 1 -62.77 -32.35 -12.98
N LYS A 2 -62.18 -31.36 -13.67
CA LYS A 2 -60.89 -31.50 -14.39
C LYS A 2 -59.87 -30.59 -13.69
N PRO A 3 -58.67 -31.08 -13.30
CA PRO A 3 -57.66 -30.22 -12.71
C PRO A 3 -56.87 -29.52 -13.82
N THR A 4 -56.93 -28.19 -13.83
CA THR A 4 -56.07 -27.32 -14.63
C THR A 4 -54.71 -27.23 -13.95
N ALA A 5 -53.68 -27.81 -14.57
CA ALA A 5 -52.29 -27.64 -14.13
C ALA A 5 -51.72 -26.33 -14.70
N PHE A 6 -51.38 -25.39 -13.82
CA PHE A 6 -50.60 -24.20 -14.17
C PHE A 6 -49.11 -24.58 -14.26
N LEU A 7 -48.52 -24.49 -15.44
CA LEU A 7 -47.07 -24.51 -15.62
C LEU A 7 -46.49 -23.15 -15.22
N ALA A 8 -45.72 -23.10 -14.14
CA ALA A 8 -44.89 -21.95 -13.80
C ALA A 8 -43.58 -22.03 -14.58
N LEU A 9 -43.37 -21.09 -15.51
CA LEU A 9 -42.14 -20.96 -16.28
C LEU A 9 -41.15 -20.12 -15.46
N SER A 10 -40.26 -20.79 -14.70
CA SER A 10 -39.18 -20.11 -13.99
C SER A 10 -38.10 -19.66 -14.98
N ALA A 11 -38.05 -18.36 -15.25
CA ALA A 11 -36.96 -17.76 -16.01
C ALA A 11 -35.67 -17.76 -15.16
N LEU A 12 -34.69 -18.57 -15.55
CA LEU A 12 -33.32 -18.49 -15.04
C LEU A 12 -32.69 -17.19 -15.58
N ALA A 13 -32.61 -16.16 -14.74
CA ALA A 13 -31.74 -15.03 -14.99
C ALA A 13 -30.29 -15.47 -14.76
N CYS A 14 -29.56 -15.70 -15.85
CA CYS A 14 -28.12 -15.96 -15.82
C CYS A 14 -27.41 -14.65 -15.50
N GLY A 15 -26.99 -14.48 -14.24
CA GLY A 15 -26.16 -13.35 -13.82
C GLY A 15 -24.78 -13.47 -14.46
N ILE A 16 -24.46 -12.55 -15.37
CA ILE A 16 -23.12 -12.37 -15.89
C ILE A 16 -22.17 -11.93 -14.75
N ALA A 17 -21.30 -12.83 -14.29
CA ALA A 17 -20.20 -12.42 -13.44
C ALA A 17 -19.24 -11.59 -14.28
N GLN A 18 -19.23 -10.26 -14.07
CA GLN A 18 -18.25 -9.37 -14.68
C GLN A 18 -16.88 -9.72 -14.10
N ALA A 19 -16.07 -10.47 -14.83
CA ALA A 19 -14.67 -10.69 -14.46
C ALA A 19 -13.99 -9.32 -14.39
N ALA A 20 -13.39 -8.99 -13.25
CA ALA A 20 -12.59 -7.78 -13.11
C ALA A 20 -11.50 -7.80 -14.18
N ALA A 21 -11.45 -6.76 -15.02
CA ALA A 21 -10.43 -6.65 -16.06
C ALA A 21 -9.04 -6.71 -15.42
N ALA A 22 -8.15 -7.54 -15.98
CA ALA A 22 -6.76 -7.55 -15.57
C ALA A 22 -6.17 -6.13 -15.74
N PRO A 23 -5.27 -5.70 -14.84
CA PRO A 23 -4.67 -4.37 -14.92
C PRO A 23 -3.90 -4.21 -16.24
N ASP A 24 -3.83 -2.97 -16.73
CA ASP A 24 -3.02 -2.65 -17.91
C ASP A 24 -1.54 -3.04 -17.65
N PRO A 25 -0.95 -3.94 -18.47
CA PRO A 25 0.44 -4.33 -18.32
C PRO A 25 1.43 -3.16 -18.43
N ALA A 26 1.09 -2.09 -19.16
CA ALA A 26 1.93 -0.90 -19.24
C ALA A 26 1.97 -0.16 -17.90
N LEU A 27 0.82 -0.04 -17.23
CA LEU A 27 0.71 0.57 -15.91
C LEU A 27 1.51 -0.21 -14.86
N VAL A 28 1.42 -1.54 -14.88
CA VAL A 28 2.20 -2.42 -13.97
C VAL A 28 3.71 -2.24 -14.20
N ARG A 29 4.18 -2.18 -15.44
CA ARG A 29 5.60 -1.95 -15.75
C ARG A 29 6.08 -0.56 -15.31
N GLN A 30 5.25 0.48 -15.45
CA GLN A 30 5.57 1.80 -14.93
C GLN A 30 5.68 1.77 -13.41
N GLY A 31 4.76 1.10 -12.72
CA GLY A 31 4.80 0.93 -11.27
C GLY A 31 6.05 0.18 -10.80
N GLU A 32 6.45 -0.86 -11.53
CA GLU A 32 7.68 -1.60 -11.25
C GLU A 32 8.93 -0.70 -11.37
N TYR A 33 9.00 0.13 -12.42
CA TYR A 33 10.06 1.12 -12.59
C TYR A 33 10.09 2.12 -11.44
N LEU A 34 8.94 2.68 -11.08
CA LEU A 34 8.81 3.66 -9.98
C LEU A 34 9.17 3.03 -8.63
N ALA A 35 8.80 1.77 -8.37
CA ALA A 35 9.13 1.08 -7.14
C ALA A 35 10.65 0.86 -6.99
N ARG A 36 11.37 0.67 -8.10
CA ARG A 36 12.84 0.65 -8.11
C ARG A 36 13.44 2.04 -7.94
N ALA A 37 12.93 3.03 -8.66
CA ALA A 37 13.42 4.42 -8.58
C ALA A 37 13.20 5.04 -7.19
N GLY A 38 12.09 4.71 -6.54
CA GLY A 38 11.76 5.11 -5.17
C GLY A 38 12.39 4.24 -4.08
N ASP A 39 13.21 3.27 -4.46
CA ASP A 39 13.97 2.36 -3.58
C ASP A 39 13.10 1.52 -2.62
N CYS A 40 11.85 1.22 -3.02
CA CYS A 40 10.91 0.47 -2.18
C CYS A 40 11.46 -0.92 -1.83
N VAL A 41 12.16 -1.56 -2.77
CA VAL A 41 12.72 -2.91 -2.58
C VAL A 41 13.84 -2.93 -1.55
N ALA A 42 14.69 -1.91 -1.48
CA ALA A 42 15.79 -1.88 -0.52
C ALA A 42 15.27 -1.74 0.91
N CYS A 43 14.26 -0.90 1.13
CA CYS A 43 13.69 -0.70 2.46
C CYS A 43 12.76 -1.82 2.90
N HIS A 44 11.96 -2.38 2.00
CA HIS A 44 10.94 -3.39 2.33
C HIS A 44 11.42 -4.84 2.11
N THR A 45 12.72 -5.10 2.10
CA THR A 45 13.27 -6.46 2.00
C THR A 45 14.31 -6.67 3.09
N ALA A 46 14.07 -7.64 3.99
CA ALA A 46 15.08 -8.03 4.98
C ALA A 46 16.31 -8.66 4.31
N ARG A 47 17.44 -8.68 5.03
CA ARG A 47 18.61 -9.47 4.62
C ARG A 47 18.20 -10.94 4.50
N ASP A 48 18.44 -11.54 3.34
CA ASP A 48 18.03 -12.90 2.98
C ASP A 48 16.49 -13.13 3.00
N GLY A 49 15.71 -12.05 3.01
CA GLY A 49 14.25 -12.07 2.95
C GLY A 49 13.69 -12.12 1.53
N LYS A 50 12.38 -12.34 1.42
CA LYS A 50 11.67 -12.23 0.13
C LYS A 50 11.47 -10.75 -0.23
N PRO A 51 11.53 -10.39 -1.52
CA PRO A 51 11.30 -9.02 -1.96
C PRO A 51 10.00 -8.45 -1.39
N PHE A 52 10.05 -7.22 -0.86
CA PHE A 52 8.89 -6.47 -0.36
C PHE A 52 8.19 -7.05 0.89
N ALA A 53 8.66 -8.17 1.44
CA ALA A 53 8.05 -8.84 2.60
C ALA A 53 8.35 -8.15 3.95
N GLY A 54 9.09 -7.04 3.95
CA GLY A 54 9.45 -6.28 5.14
C GLY A 54 10.50 -6.97 6.01
N GLY A 55 10.61 -6.53 7.26
CA GLY A 55 11.48 -7.10 8.27
C GLY A 55 12.90 -6.53 8.31
N LEU A 56 13.22 -5.52 7.50
CA LEU A 56 14.51 -4.84 7.58
C LEU A 56 14.56 -3.95 8.84
N PRO A 57 15.56 -4.11 9.73
CA PRO A 57 15.72 -3.23 10.87
C PRO A 57 16.25 -1.86 10.45
N MET A 58 15.60 -0.81 10.93
CA MET A 58 16.03 0.57 10.88
C MET A 58 16.45 0.96 12.29
N GLU A 59 17.75 0.90 12.54
CA GLU A 59 18.34 1.18 13.84
C GLU A 59 18.17 2.65 14.22
N THR A 60 17.70 2.88 15.44
CA THR A 60 17.65 4.23 16.03
C THR A 60 18.28 4.18 17.43
N PRO A 61 18.70 5.33 18.00
CA PRO A 61 19.26 5.38 19.35
C PRO A 61 18.34 4.85 20.46
N ILE A 62 17.04 4.69 20.17
CA ILE A 62 16.00 4.30 21.13
C ILE A 62 15.38 2.93 20.82
N GLY A 63 15.97 2.17 19.89
CA GLY A 63 15.51 0.84 19.45
C GLY A 63 15.24 0.78 17.95
N ALA A 64 15.20 -0.43 17.40
CA ALA A 64 14.94 -0.64 15.99
C ALA A 64 13.45 -0.52 15.66
N VAL A 65 13.14 0.10 14.52
CA VAL A 65 11.84 -0.05 13.85
C VAL A 65 12.02 -0.95 12.63
N TYR A 66 11.02 -1.75 12.29
CA TYR A 66 11.13 -2.71 11.19
C TYR A 66 10.27 -2.28 10.01
N SER A 67 10.77 -2.45 8.78
CA SER A 67 9.99 -2.22 7.59
C SER A 67 8.83 -3.22 7.49
N THR A 68 7.73 -2.78 6.89
CA THR A 68 6.50 -3.58 6.78
C THR A 68 6.46 -4.43 5.52
N ASN A 69 5.71 -5.52 5.53
CA ASN A 69 5.33 -6.30 4.37
C ASN A 69 4.38 -5.47 3.49
N ILE A 70 4.81 -5.16 2.27
CA ILE A 70 4.01 -4.42 1.26
C ILE A 70 3.67 -5.29 0.05
N THR A 71 3.77 -6.61 0.18
CA THR A 71 3.25 -7.54 -0.82
C THR A 71 1.71 -7.56 -0.82
N PRO A 72 1.05 -8.04 -1.88
CA PRO A 72 -0.41 -8.10 -1.93
C PRO A 72 -1.01 -9.25 -1.13
N ASP A 73 -0.25 -9.85 -0.21
CA ASP A 73 -0.79 -10.80 0.75
C ASP A 73 -1.86 -10.13 1.62
N ARG A 74 -3.03 -10.76 1.73
CA ARG A 74 -4.19 -10.20 2.45
C ARG A 74 -4.09 -10.33 3.96
N LYS A 75 -3.33 -11.30 4.46
CA LYS A 75 -3.24 -11.57 5.91
C LYS A 75 -2.22 -10.68 6.61
N THR A 76 -1.10 -10.44 5.94
CA THR A 76 0.10 -9.86 6.54
C THR A 76 0.68 -8.69 5.75
N GLY A 77 0.31 -8.55 4.47
CA GLY A 77 0.71 -7.47 3.59
C GLY A 77 -0.38 -6.41 3.39
N ILE A 78 -0.39 -5.81 2.20
CA ILE A 78 -1.33 -4.73 1.82
C ILE A 78 -2.48 -5.22 0.94
N GLY A 79 -2.73 -6.53 0.85
CA GLY A 79 -3.72 -7.10 -0.07
C GLY A 79 -5.17 -6.59 0.10
N ASP A 80 -5.50 -6.01 1.26
CA ASP A 80 -6.79 -5.41 1.57
C ASP A 80 -6.77 -3.86 1.56
N TYR A 81 -5.67 -3.24 1.16
CA TYR A 81 -5.61 -1.78 0.99
C TYR A 81 -6.43 -1.39 -0.23
N SER A 82 -7.18 -0.29 -0.13
CA SER A 82 -7.64 0.42 -1.32
C SER A 82 -6.51 1.26 -1.91
N PHE A 83 -6.73 1.83 -3.10
CA PHE A 83 -5.80 2.82 -3.65
C PHE A 83 -5.60 3.99 -2.68
N GLU A 84 -6.68 4.47 -2.07
CA GLU A 84 -6.66 5.60 -1.13
C GLU A 84 -5.89 5.26 0.15
N ASP A 85 -6.00 4.02 0.66
CA ASP A 85 -5.19 3.57 1.79
C ASP A 85 -3.69 3.51 1.45
N PHE A 86 -3.36 3.01 0.26
CA PHE A 86 -1.98 2.97 -0.24
C PHE A 86 -1.41 4.38 -0.41
N ASP A 87 -2.16 5.24 -1.08
CA ASP A 87 -1.81 6.63 -1.33
C ASP A 87 -1.58 7.41 -0.03
N ARG A 88 -2.50 7.23 0.92
CA ARG A 88 -2.43 7.79 2.26
C ARG A 88 -1.23 7.29 3.07
N ALA A 89 -0.85 6.02 2.92
CA ALA A 89 0.35 5.50 3.56
C ALA A 89 1.63 6.11 2.95
N VAL A 90 1.73 6.14 1.63
CA VAL A 90 2.96 6.53 0.92
C VAL A 90 3.19 8.05 0.94
N ARG A 91 2.19 8.85 0.55
CA ARG A 91 2.34 10.31 0.44
C ARG A 91 2.04 11.05 1.75
N HIS A 92 1.12 10.52 2.57
CA HIS A 92 0.68 11.18 3.80
C HIS A 92 1.26 10.56 5.07
N GLY A 93 1.96 9.42 5.02
CA GLY A 93 2.53 8.81 6.21
C GLY A 93 1.48 8.37 7.23
N VAL A 94 0.31 7.91 6.77
CA VAL A 94 -0.76 7.40 7.64
C VAL A 94 -1.08 5.97 7.23
N ALA A 95 -0.88 5.00 8.12
CA ALA A 95 -1.21 3.61 7.87
C ALA A 95 -2.72 3.41 7.68
N ARG A 96 -3.12 2.25 7.13
CA ARG A 96 -4.54 1.87 7.02
C ARG A 96 -5.28 1.95 8.36
N SER A 97 -4.63 1.56 9.46
CA SER A 97 -5.15 1.67 10.83
C SER A 97 -5.42 3.10 11.31
N GLY A 98 -4.89 4.12 10.62
CA GLY A 98 -4.95 5.52 11.03
C GLY A 98 -3.72 6.00 11.79
N ASP A 99 -2.82 5.08 12.17
CA ASP A 99 -1.58 5.43 12.86
C ASP A 99 -0.64 6.22 11.96
N THR A 100 0.07 7.19 12.55
CA THR A 100 1.21 7.83 11.89
C THR A 100 2.35 6.84 11.72
N LEU A 101 2.89 6.76 10.51
CA LEU A 101 4.08 5.98 10.22
C LEU A 101 5.30 6.61 10.90
N TYR A 102 6.25 5.79 11.31
CA TYR A 102 7.53 6.32 11.79
C TYR A 102 8.24 7.05 10.64
N PRO A 103 8.95 8.16 10.93
CA PRO A 103 9.74 8.89 9.93
C PRO A 103 10.82 8.06 9.21
N ALA A 104 11.10 6.84 9.70
CA ALA A 104 11.92 5.85 8.99
C ALA A 104 11.35 5.51 7.61
N MET A 105 10.03 5.59 7.42
CA MET A 105 9.44 5.64 6.08
C MET A 105 9.41 7.09 5.60
N PRO A 106 10.13 7.46 4.54
CA PRO A 106 10.35 8.86 4.15
C PRO A 106 9.17 9.45 3.35
N TYR A 107 7.94 9.33 3.88
CA TYR A 107 6.73 9.84 3.24
C TYR A 107 6.78 11.33 2.81
N PRO A 108 7.49 12.26 3.50
CA PRO A 108 7.61 13.64 3.02
C PRO A 108 8.27 13.74 1.64
N SER A 109 9.21 12.83 1.33
CA SER A 109 9.90 12.78 0.04
C SER A 109 9.00 12.28 -1.09
N TYR A 110 7.93 11.54 -0.77
CA TYR A 110 6.97 11.05 -1.75
C TYR A 110 5.75 11.98 -1.93
N ALA A 111 5.63 13.05 -1.13
CA ALA A 111 4.48 13.96 -1.15
C ALA A 111 4.26 14.72 -2.49
N ARG A 112 5.21 14.60 -3.43
CA ARG A 112 5.15 15.20 -4.77
C ARG A 112 4.94 14.17 -5.89
N VAL A 113 4.90 12.87 -5.57
CA VAL A 113 4.59 11.83 -6.56
C VAL A 113 3.17 12.08 -7.08
N SER A 114 3.02 12.07 -8.41
CA SER A 114 1.75 12.34 -9.06
C SER A 114 0.73 11.24 -8.75
N GLU A 115 -0.57 11.57 -8.77
CA GLU A 115 -1.60 10.53 -8.59
C GLU A 115 -1.47 9.41 -9.65
N ALA A 116 -1.09 9.74 -10.89
CA ALA A 116 -0.89 8.77 -11.95
C ALA A 116 0.23 7.77 -11.61
N ASP A 117 1.36 8.26 -11.11
CA ASP A 117 2.48 7.42 -10.68
C ASP A 117 2.13 6.61 -9.42
N MET A 118 1.33 7.18 -8.50
CA MET A 118 0.80 6.46 -7.35
C MET A 118 -0.11 5.30 -7.77
N ARG A 119 -0.96 5.49 -8.80
CA ARG A 119 -1.80 4.43 -9.36
C ARG A 119 -0.96 3.35 -10.04
N ALA A 120 0.12 3.73 -10.72
CA ALA A 120 1.06 2.79 -11.31
C ALA A 120 1.74 1.94 -10.24
N LEU A 121 2.28 2.57 -9.19
CA LEU A 121 2.86 1.89 -8.02
C LEU A 121 1.87 0.91 -7.40
N TYR A 122 0.64 1.36 -7.13
CA TYR A 122 -0.41 0.53 -6.56
C TYR A 122 -0.73 -0.67 -7.46
N ALA A 123 -0.88 -0.47 -8.78
CA ALA A 123 -1.10 -1.56 -9.72
C ALA A 123 0.05 -2.58 -9.72
N TYR A 124 1.29 -2.12 -9.64
CA TYR A 124 2.45 -3.00 -9.51
C TYR A 124 2.43 -3.82 -8.22
N PHE A 125 2.18 -3.20 -7.07
CA PHE A 125 2.13 -3.97 -5.81
C PHE A 125 0.96 -4.95 -5.76
N MET A 126 -0.21 -4.60 -6.32
CA MET A 126 -1.38 -5.47 -6.27
C MET A 126 -1.35 -6.61 -7.30
N HIS A 127 -0.57 -6.47 -8.39
CA HIS A 127 -0.64 -7.41 -9.51
C HIS A 127 0.71 -7.86 -10.09
N GLY A 128 1.79 -7.14 -9.83
CA GLY A 128 3.15 -7.46 -10.29
C GLY A 128 4.04 -8.07 -9.21
N VAL A 129 3.70 -7.92 -7.92
CA VAL A 129 4.47 -8.46 -6.79
C VAL A 129 3.89 -9.80 -6.33
N GLU A 130 4.75 -10.78 -6.09
CA GLU A 130 4.33 -12.06 -5.52
C GLU A 130 3.85 -11.88 -4.06
N PRO A 131 2.66 -12.42 -3.70
CA PRO A 131 2.20 -12.41 -2.32
C PRO A 131 3.13 -13.20 -1.40
N VAL A 132 3.48 -12.62 -0.25
CA VAL A 132 4.24 -13.30 0.79
C VAL A 132 3.52 -13.18 2.12
N GLU A 133 3.10 -14.32 2.68
CA GLU A 133 2.57 -14.38 4.05
C GLU A 133 3.72 -14.28 5.06
N GLN A 134 4.01 -13.07 5.53
CA GLN A 134 5.05 -12.75 6.50
C GLN A 134 4.55 -11.64 7.45
N PRO A 135 4.26 -11.96 8.72
CA PRO A 135 3.82 -10.97 9.70
C PRO A 135 4.87 -9.88 9.94
N ASN A 136 4.40 -8.64 10.12
CA ASN A 136 5.27 -7.52 10.50
C ASN A 136 5.86 -7.71 11.89
N LYS A 137 7.14 -7.38 12.04
CA LYS A 137 7.81 -7.38 13.35
C LYS A 137 7.44 -6.11 14.12
N ALA A 138 7.19 -6.27 15.42
CA ALA A 138 6.96 -5.14 16.32
C ALA A 138 8.23 -4.29 16.48
N SER A 139 8.05 -2.99 16.76
CA SER A 139 9.15 -2.09 17.09
C SER A 139 9.79 -2.48 18.42
N ASP A 140 11.12 -2.36 18.52
CA ASP A 140 11.86 -2.56 19.76
C ASP A 140 11.88 -1.28 20.64
N ILE A 141 11.28 -0.19 20.16
CA ILE A 141 11.18 1.06 20.92
C ILE A 141 10.27 0.83 22.14
N PRO A 142 10.79 1.02 23.37
CA PRO A 142 10.02 0.78 24.57
C PRO A 142 8.93 1.84 24.75
N TRP A 143 7.86 1.45 25.44
CA TRP A 143 6.91 2.43 25.95
C TRP A 143 7.60 3.33 26.99
N PRO A 144 7.35 4.66 27.02
CA PRO A 144 6.36 5.42 26.25
C PRO A 144 6.87 5.98 24.91
N LEU A 145 8.13 5.76 24.54
CA LEU A 145 8.73 6.34 23.33
C LEU A 145 8.12 5.81 22.02
N SER A 146 7.44 4.66 22.07
CA SER A 146 6.75 4.08 20.90
C SER A 146 5.38 4.69 20.58
N MET A 147 4.87 5.62 21.40
CA MET A 147 3.58 6.30 21.17
C MET A 147 3.54 7.02 19.82
N ARG A 148 2.43 6.87 19.08
CA ARG A 148 2.26 7.48 17.73
C ARG A 148 1.68 8.88 17.72
N TRP A 149 0.99 9.31 18.79
CA TRP A 149 0.36 10.62 18.84
C TRP A 149 1.34 11.80 18.74
N PRO A 150 2.58 11.77 19.32
CA PRO A 150 3.53 12.87 19.14
C PRO A 150 4.01 12.97 17.69
N LEU A 151 4.17 11.82 17.02
CA LEU A 151 4.52 11.76 15.61
C LEU A 151 3.40 12.31 14.73
N ALA A 152 2.13 12.11 15.12
CA ALA A 152 0.99 12.72 14.43
C ALA A 152 1.06 14.24 14.47
N PHE A 153 1.39 14.82 15.64
CA PHE A 153 1.60 16.26 15.76
C PHE A 153 2.78 16.73 14.89
N TRP A 154 3.93 16.05 14.98
CA TRP A 154 5.11 16.38 14.18
C TRP A 154 4.82 16.33 12.66
N ARG A 155 4.15 15.28 12.20
CA ARG A 155 3.73 15.16 10.80
C ARG A 155 2.86 16.34 10.40
N TRP A 156 1.85 16.68 11.20
CA TRP A 156 0.94 17.78 10.89
C TRP A 156 1.67 19.14 10.78
N THR A 157 2.69 19.37 11.62
CA THR A 157 3.45 20.63 11.60
C THR A 157 4.52 20.70 10.51
N PHE A 158 5.12 19.57 10.11
CA PHE A 158 6.34 19.56 9.28
C PHE A 158 6.24 18.79 7.97
N ALA A 159 5.27 17.89 7.82
CA ALA A 159 5.09 17.20 6.54
C ALA A 159 4.60 18.21 5.48
N PRO A 160 5.17 18.20 4.27
CA PRO A 160 4.69 19.05 3.21
C PRO A 160 3.27 18.65 2.84
N GLU A 161 2.47 19.63 2.44
CA GLU A 161 1.17 19.37 1.83
C GLU A 161 1.36 18.47 0.60
N VAL A 162 0.56 17.41 0.47
CA VAL A 162 0.62 16.50 -0.68
C VAL A 162 -0.01 17.18 -1.88
N LYS A 163 0.78 17.33 -2.94
CA LYS A 163 0.42 17.99 -4.21
C LYS A 163 1.22 17.36 -5.32
N ASP A 164 0.65 17.25 -6.51
CA ASP A 164 1.39 16.74 -7.66
C ASP A 164 2.61 17.62 -7.97
N PHE A 165 3.71 16.98 -8.36
CA PHE A 165 4.88 17.69 -8.82
C PHE A 165 4.53 18.53 -10.07
N GLN A 166 4.82 19.83 -9.98
CA GLN A 166 4.78 20.73 -11.12
C GLN A 166 6.22 21.15 -11.41
N ALA A 167 6.75 20.78 -12.58
CA ALA A 167 8.04 21.27 -13.01
C ALA A 167 7.98 22.80 -13.07
N ALA A 168 8.97 23.48 -12.49
CA ALA A 168 9.11 24.91 -12.69
C ALA A 168 9.31 25.15 -14.20
N ALA A 169 8.53 26.07 -14.77
CA ALA A 169 8.67 26.40 -16.19
C ALA A 169 10.13 26.81 -16.49
N GLY A 170 10.84 25.99 -17.25
CA GLY A 170 12.19 26.29 -17.74
C GLY A 170 13.37 25.53 -17.11
N GLN A 171 13.16 24.34 -16.53
CA GLN A 171 14.24 23.40 -16.19
C GLN A 171 14.14 22.14 -17.05
#